data_AF-A0A0F8Z2J3-F1
#
_entry.id   AF-A0A0F8Z2J3-F1
#
_cell.length_a   1.000
_cell.length_b   1.000
_cell.length_c   1.000
_cell.angle_alpha   90.00
_cell.angle_beta   90.00
_cell.angle_gamma   90.00
#
_symmetry.space_group_name_H-M   'P 1'
#
loop_
_entity.id
_entity.type
_entity.pdbx_description
1 polymer ?
#
loop_
_entity_poly.entity_id
_entity_poly.type
_entity_poly.pdbx_seq_one_letter_code
_entity_poly.pdbx_strand_id
1 'polypeptide(L)'
;MGTNSYGKCRLDIISTGAIEMKILKLSFLICVLMLTAHGAGAHQAETTKFDWGGRSIPEFTPPKDAVLIDTPGTLDKEGAYYFLTKDIVADQTAFQITKGNITLDLGGHTVIYNAGPSKDKCYGVHVKPFASHATIKNGYVIQGQGKSKESPAIFFQGDVAHPLSHQDIHHLIIRTNGTLCAGILGTNAKGFLDSQIHQNYIENFSQVDPDPSVGDGTGGDCIIISAKSVGGFKISENVLAAGHRGIHMVNAAPGDKKPARSEIKGNLIQHSFREGYRNSFGIYMDKIHNTDVRGNQIVTDNGRGIILDGFNIFWDEKEGSRGNSVYDNIIDVEFSRLSR
;
A
#
# COMPACT_ATOMS: atom_id res chain seq x y z
N MET A 1 -26.03 25.26 31.35
CA MET A 1 -25.95 25.14 29.88
C MET A 1 -24.80 26.01 29.41
N GLY A 2 -23.59 25.44 29.35
CA GLY A 2 -22.40 26.15 28.87
C GLY A 2 -22.08 25.64 27.46
N THR A 3 -22.12 26.51 26.47
CA THR A 3 -21.73 26.19 25.09
C THR A 3 -20.20 26.19 25.01
N ASN A 4 -19.59 25.02 24.87
CA ASN A 4 -18.16 24.92 24.57
C ASN A 4 -17.92 25.37 23.14
N SER A 5 -17.21 26.48 22.98
CA SER A 5 -16.70 26.96 21.69
C SER A 5 -15.45 26.15 21.31
N TYR A 6 -15.54 25.37 20.23
CA TYR A 6 -14.38 24.68 19.65
C TYR A 6 -13.43 25.71 19.00
N GLY A 7 -12.16 25.68 19.41
CA GLY A 7 -11.11 26.53 18.85
C GLY A 7 -10.83 26.20 17.39
N LYS A 8 -10.81 27.23 16.53
CA LYS A 8 -10.31 27.12 15.16
C LYS A 8 -8.82 26.73 15.20
N CYS A 9 -8.48 25.56 14.68
CA CYS A 9 -7.09 25.23 14.37
C CYS A 9 -6.66 26.04 13.14
N ARG A 10 -5.66 26.91 13.29
CA ARG A 10 -5.07 27.69 12.20
C ARG A 10 -3.70 27.07 11.89
N LEU A 11 -3.60 26.41 10.74
CA LEU A 11 -2.35 25.85 10.26
C LEU A 11 -1.70 26.85 9.29
N ASP A 12 -0.66 27.54 9.75
CA ASP A 12 0.13 28.44 8.91
C ASP A 12 1.28 27.64 8.25
N ILE A 13 1.26 27.55 6.91
CA ILE A 13 2.29 26.86 6.12
C ILE A 13 3.24 27.90 5.52
N ILE A 14 4.50 27.90 5.95
CA ILE A 14 5.57 28.75 5.39
C ILE A 14 6.22 28.05 4.19
N SER A 15 6.36 28.75 3.07
CA SER A 15 6.67 28.18 1.74
C SER A 15 8.03 28.62 1.18
N THR A 16 8.88 27.67 0.78
CA THR A 16 10.07 27.88 -0.06
C THR A 16 10.14 26.82 -1.19
N GLY A 17 9.94 27.22 -2.46
CA GLY A 17 10.21 26.41 -3.67
C GLY A 17 8.98 25.95 -4.49
N ALA A 18 8.95 26.19 -5.81
CA ALA A 18 7.69 26.44 -6.54
C ALA A 18 7.17 25.41 -7.57
N ILE A 19 7.84 24.30 -7.89
CA ILE A 19 7.41 23.47 -9.03
C ILE A 19 7.14 21.99 -8.69
N GLU A 20 7.97 21.31 -7.90
CA GLU A 20 7.70 19.92 -7.49
C GLU A 20 6.67 19.78 -6.36
N MET A 21 6.39 20.86 -5.62
CA MET A 21 5.44 20.84 -4.50
C MET A 21 3.96 20.75 -4.91
N LYS A 22 3.61 20.88 -6.19
CA LYS A 22 2.18 20.94 -6.60
C LYS A 22 1.49 19.59 -6.55
N ILE A 23 2.17 18.49 -6.84
CA ILE A 23 1.59 17.14 -6.78
C ILE A 23 1.52 16.66 -5.32
N LEU A 24 2.56 16.90 -4.52
CA LEU A 24 2.53 16.56 -3.09
C LEU A 24 1.49 17.36 -2.31
N LYS A 25 1.35 18.67 -2.59
CA LYS A 25 0.28 19.49 -2.00
C LYS A 25 -1.11 19.00 -2.41
N LEU A 26 -1.23 18.34 -3.56
CA LEU A 26 -2.50 17.84 -4.05
C LEU A 26 -2.90 16.53 -3.39
N SER A 27 -1.96 15.60 -3.25
CA SER A 27 -2.16 14.38 -2.44
C SER A 27 -2.45 14.72 -0.98
N PHE A 28 -1.76 15.74 -0.45
CA PHE A 28 -1.98 16.24 0.91
C PHE A 28 -3.33 16.95 1.06
N LEU A 29 -3.75 17.77 0.09
CA LEU A 29 -5.06 18.44 0.11
C LEU A 29 -6.21 17.43 -0.03
N ILE A 30 -6.06 16.39 -0.86
CA ILE A 30 -7.02 15.29 -0.97
C ILE A 30 -7.09 14.52 0.35
N CYS A 31 -5.96 14.25 1.01
CA CYS A 31 -5.95 13.62 2.33
C CYS A 31 -6.62 14.49 3.41
N VAL A 32 -6.33 15.79 3.46
CA VAL A 32 -6.95 16.72 4.41
C VAL A 32 -8.46 16.86 4.19
N LEU A 33 -8.92 16.81 2.93
CA LEU A 33 -10.35 16.83 2.59
C LEU A 33 -11.06 15.51 2.95
N MET A 34 -10.39 14.36 2.80
CA MET A 34 -10.95 13.05 3.17
C MET A 34 -11.01 12.85 4.70
N LEU A 35 -10.02 13.36 5.43
CA LEU A 35 -9.95 13.25 6.90
C LEU A 35 -10.99 14.12 7.63
N THR A 36 -11.37 15.26 7.07
CA THR A 36 -12.39 16.15 7.67
C THR A 36 -13.82 15.63 7.49
N ALA A 37 -14.07 14.68 6.59
CA ALA A 37 -15.39 14.11 6.33
C ALA A 37 -15.82 12.97 7.30
N HIS A 38 -14.92 12.46 8.15
CA HIS A 38 -15.21 11.31 9.02
C HIS A 38 -15.83 11.65 10.40
N GLY A 39 -16.29 12.89 10.59
CA GLY A 39 -17.04 13.30 11.78
C GLY A 39 -18.54 12.95 11.69
N ALA A 40 -18.92 11.80 12.26
CA ALA A 40 -20.28 11.43 12.68
C ALA A 40 -21.42 11.40 11.63
N GLY A 41 -21.74 10.18 11.15
CA GLY A 41 -23.03 9.87 10.52
C GLY A 41 -22.90 9.02 9.27
N ALA A 42 -23.69 7.95 9.17
CA ALA A 42 -23.80 7.11 7.99
C ALA A 42 -24.40 7.91 6.82
N HIS A 43 -23.58 8.64 6.08
CA HIS A 43 -23.96 9.27 4.84
C HIS A 43 -23.52 8.40 3.67
N GLN A 44 -24.46 8.15 2.74
CA GLN A 44 -24.16 7.69 1.39
C GLN A 44 -22.96 8.50 0.87
N ALA A 45 -21.92 7.81 0.42
CA ALA A 45 -20.80 8.45 -0.24
C ALA A 45 -21.30 9.00 -1.59
N GLU A 46 -21.87 10.20 -1.57
CA GLU A 46 -22.01 11.00 -2.78
C GLU A 46 -20.59 11.29 -3.28
N THR A 47 -20.27 10.77 -4.46
CA THR A 47 -19.04 11.09 -5.16
C THR A 47 -19.16 12.52 -5.69
N THR A 48 -19.00 13.51 -4.80
CA THR A 48 -18.87 14.91 -5.22
C THR A 48 -17.65 15.01 -6.13
N LYS A 49 -17.89 15.21 -7.43
CA LYS A 49 -16.85 15.49 -8.41
C LYS A 49 -16.06 16.70 -7.91
N PHE A 50 -14.80 16.49 -7.59
CA PHE A 50 -13.90 17.56 -7.19
C PHE A 50 -13.76 18.53 -8.38
N ASP A 51 -14.26 19.76 -8.24
CA ASP A 51 -14.13 20.79 -9.26
C ASP A 51 -12.69 21.34 -9.24
N TRP A 52 -11.93 21.00 -10.29
CA TRP A 52 -10.56 21.45 -10.52
C TRP A 52 -10.46 22.92 -10.97
N GLY A 53 -11.47 23.74 -10.67
CA GLY A 53 -11.53 25.13 -11.11
C GLY A 53 -11.68 25.24 -12.62
N GLY A 54 -12.47 24.36 -13.23
CA GLY A 54 -12.75 24.38 -14.68
C GLY A 54 -11.57 24.05 -15.60
N ARG A 55 -10.42 23.61 -15.07
CA ARG A 55 -9.34 23.05 -15.91
C ARG A 55 -9.71 21.62 -16.30
N SER A 56 -9.86 21.37 -17.60
CA SER A 56 -9.94 20.02 -18.11
C SER A 56 -8.66 19.28 -17.71
N ILE A 57 -8.84 18.15 -17.05
CA ILE A 57 -7.74 17.22 -16.84
C ILE A 57 -7.32 16.79 -18.25
N PRO A 58 -6.02 16.87 -18.63
CA PRO A 58 -5.59 16.44 -19.94
C PRO A 58 -6.05 15.00 -20.16
N GLU A 59 -6.79 14.78 -21.25
CA GLU A 59 -7.26 13.46 -21.62
C GLU A 59 -6.05 12.58 -21.88
N PHE A 60 -5.96 11.46 -21.14
CA PHE A 60 -4.84 10.55 -21.29
C PHE A 60 -5.06 9.70 -22.54
N THR A 61 -4.22 9.89 -23.56
CA THR A 61 -4.22 9.04 -24.74
C THR A 61 -3.30 7.84 -24.50
N PRO A 62 -3.80 6.60 -24.44
CA PRO A 62 -2.95 5.43 -24.30
C PRO A 62 -2.02 5.26 -25.52
N PRO A 63 -0.92 4.50 -25.40
CA PRO A 63 -0.09 4.13 -26.54
C PRO A 63 -0.92 3.53 -27.69
N LYS A 64 -0.52 3.81 -28.94
CA LYS A 64 -1.26 3.37 -30.14
C LYS A 64 -1.40 1.83 -30.21
N ASP A 65 -0.45 1.11 -29.63
CA ASP A 65 -0.36 -0.35 -29.58
C ASP A 65 -0.88 -0.96 -28.27
N ALA A 66 -1.53 -0.16 -27.42
CA ALA A 66 -2.14 -0.66 -26.20
C ALA A 66 -3.25 -1.67 -26.49
N VAL A 67 -3.26 -2.76 -25.71
CA VAL A 67 -4.35 -3.72 -25.65
C VAL A 67 -5.45 -3.12 -24.78
N LEU A 68 -6.52 -2.65 -25.41
CA LEU A 68 -7.69 -2.13 -24.71
C LEU A 68 -8.42 -3.30 -24.03
N ILE A 69 -8.67 -3.15 -22.73
CA ILE A 69 -9.42 -4.12 -21.94
C ILE A 69 -10.59 -3.45 -21.24
N ASP A 70 -11.65 -4.22 -21.02
CA ASP A 70 -12.89 -3.74 -20.41
C ASP A 70 -13.57 -4.82 -19.54
N THR A 71 -12.87 -5.93 -19.29
CA THR A 71 -13.34 -7.04 -18.48
C THR A 71 -12.19 -7.64 -17.66
N PRO A 72 -12.49 -8.27 -16.50
CA PRO A 72 -11.52 -9.08 -15.76
C PRO A 72 -10.87 -10.16 -16.65
N GLY A 73 -9.61 -10.51 -16.39
CA GLY A 73 -8.95 -11.54 -17.18
C GLY A 73 -7.46 -11.75 -16.90
N THR A 74 -6.87 -12.62 -17.72
CA THR A 74 -5.43 -12.92 -17.71
C THR A 74 -4.70 -12.01 -18.69
N LEU A 75 -3.63 -11.37 -18.23
CA LEU A 75 -2.72 -10.55 -19.02
C LEU A 75 -1.47 -11.40 -19.30
N ASP A 76 -1.37 -11.92 -20.52
CA ASP A 76 -0.40 -12.97 -20.92
C ASP A 76 0.44 -12.61 -22.15
N LYS A 77 0.31 -11.40 -22.68
CA LYS A 77 1.16 -10.89 -23.76
C LYS A 77 2.37 -10.19 -23.16
N GLU A 78 3.51 -10.86 -23.16
CA GLU A 78 4.79 -10.31 -22.71
C GLU A 78 5.09 -8.96 -23.39
N GLY A 79 5.55 -7.98 -22.61
CA GLY A 79 5.87 -6.64 -23.12
C GLY A 79 4.66 -5.76 -23.44
N ALA A 80 3.42 -6.24 -23.25
CA ALA A 80 2.25 -5.49 -23.66
C ALA A 80 1.85 -4.40 -22.67
N TYR A 81 1.30 -3.31 -23.24
CA TYR A 81 0.60 -2.27 -22.52
C TYR A 81 -0.89 -2.59 -22.52
N TYR A 82 -1.48 -2.89 -21.37
CA TYR A 82 -2.92 -3.07 -21.19
C TYR A 82 -3.52 -1.80 -20.62
N PHE A 83 -4.58 -1.30 -21.26
CA PHE A 83 -5.27 -0.07 -20.86
C PHE A 83 -6.75 -0.36 -20.59
N LEU A 84 -7.17 -0.15 -19.34
CA LEU A 84 -8.55 -0.31 -18.94
C LEU A 84 -9.39 0.86 -19.47
N THR A 85 -10.54 0.56 -20.07
CA THR A 85 -11.38 1.57 -20.76
C THR A 85 -12.71 1.87 -20.07
N LYS A 86 -13.02 1.15 -18.99
CA LYS A 86 -14.19 1.38 -18.15
C LYS A 86 -14.01 0.75 -16.78
N ASP A 87 -14.84 1.14 -15.83
CA ASP A 87 -14.92 0.49 -14.52
C ASP A 87 -15.37 -0.97 -14.68
N ILE A 88 -14.78 -1.87 -13.89
CA ILE A 88 -15.10 -3.30 -13.91
C ILE A 88 -15.38 -3.85 -12.51
N VAL A 89 -16.15 -4.92 -12.49
CA VAL A 89 -16.48 -5.69 -11.29
C VAL A 89 -16.14 -7.16 -11.54
N ALA A 90 -15.44 -7.78 -10.59
CA ALA A 90 -15.13 -9.19 -10.59
C ALA A 90 -15.60 -9.83 -9.28
N ASP A 91 -16.33 -10.94 -9.37
CA ASP A 91 -16.75 -11.69 -8.19
C ASP A 91 -15.55 -12.27 -7.41
N GLN A 92 -14.42 -12.49 -8.09
CA GLN A 92 -13.19 -13.01 -7.51
C GLN A 92 -11.98 -12.14 -7.90
N THR A 93 -10.87 -12.75 -8.32
CA THR A 93 -9.68 -12.04 -8.80
C THR A 93 -9.98 -11.31 -10.10
N ALA A 94 -9.64 -10.01 -10.19
CA ALA A 94 -9.92 -9.23 -11.39
C ALA A 94 -8.86 -9.44 -12.49
N PHE A 95 -7.57 -9.28 -12.17
CA PHE A 95 -6.50 -9.48 -13.14
C PHE A 95 -5.41 -10.44 -12.69
N GLN A 96 -4.90 -11.25 -13.61
CA GLN A 96 -3.72 -12.08 -13.41
C GLN A 96 -2.63 -11.70 -14.42
N ILE A 97 -1.48 -11.23 -13.96
CA ILE A 97 -0.32 -10.96 -14.81
C ILE A 97 0.56 -12.22 -14.81
N THR A 98 0.71 -12.84 -15.98
CA THR A 98 1.41 -14.14 -16.12
C THR A 98 2.71 -14.07 -16.90
N LYS A 99 3.02 -12.93 -17.52
CA LYS A 99 4.25 -12.67 -18.27
C LYS A 99 4.94 -11.41 -17.76
N GLY A 100 6.25 -11.31 -18.02
CA GLY A 100 7.04 -10.14 -17.66
C GLY A 100 6.79 -8.94 -18.58
N ASN A 101 7.34 -7.79 -18.18
CA ASN A 101 7.30 -6.54 -18.94
C ASN A 101 5.88 -6.06 -19.27
N ILE A 102 4.88 -6.42 -18.47
CA ILE A 102 3.49 -6.01 -18.67
C ILE A 102 3.25 -4.68 -17.96
N THR A 103 2.65 -3.71 -18.66
CA THR A 103 2.05 -2.54 -18.03
C THR A 103 0.54 -2.72 -17.96
N LEU A 104 -0.04 -2.64 -16.77
CA LEU A 104 -1.47 -2.50 -16.53
C LEU A 104 -1.75 -1.06 -16.09
N ASP A 105 -2.31 -0.27 -16.99
CA ASP A 105 -2.78 1.08 -16.71
C ASP A 105 -4.30 1.05 -16.57
N LEU A 106 -4.80 1.43 -15.39
CA LEU A 106 -6.22 1.42 -15.09
C LEU A 106 -6.96 2.65 -15.67
N GLY A 107 -6.26 3.62 -16.29
CA GLY A 107 -6.90 4.72 -17.01
C GLY A 107 -7.76 5.65 -16.15
N GLY A 108 -7.56 5.65 -14.83
CA GLY A 108 -8.42 6.33 -13.87
C GLY A 108 -9.69 5.57 -13.49
N HIS A 109 -9.89 4.37 -14.04
CA HIS A 109 -11.05 3.53 -13.79
C HIS A 109 -10.95 2.73 -12.49
N THR A 110 -12.09 2.22 -12.06
CA THR A 110 -12.24 1.42 -10.85
C THR A 110 -12.30 -0.06 -11.16
N VAL A 111 -11.47 -0.82 -10.44
CA VAL A 111 -11.51 -2.29 -10.39
C VAL A 111 -12.08 -2.69 -9.03
N ILE A 112 -13.31 -3.22 -9.03
CA ILE A 112 -13.89 -3.86 -7.85
C ILE A 112 -13.62 -5.36 -7.95
N TYR A 113 -12.79 -5.89 -7.05
CA TYR A 113 -12.51 -7.32 -6.97
C TYR A 113 -13.21 -7.94 -5.78
N ASN A 114 -13.36 -9.27 -5.76
CA ASN A 114 -14.01 -9.97 -4.65
C ASN A 114 -15.41 -9.40 -4.36
N ALA A 115 -16.18 -9.12 -5.41
CA ALA A 115 -17.52 -8.55 -5.29
C ALA A 115 -18.53 -9.55 -4.72
N GLY A 116 -18.34 -10.84 -5.02
CA GLY A 116 -19.11 -11.95 -4.47
C GLY A 116 -18.38 -12.68 -3.33
N PRO A 117 -19.09 -13.46 -2.52
CA PRO A 117 -18.47 -14.28 -1.48
C PRO A 117 -17.54 -15.33 -2.10
N SER A 118 -16.35 -15.50 -1.53
CA SER A 118 -15.40 -16.55 -1.93
C SER A 118 -14.78 -17.20 -0.70
N LYS A 119 -14.51 -18.51 -0.79
CA LYS A 119 -13.69 -19.24 0.18
C LYS A 119 -12.20 -19.13 -0.15
N ASP A 120 -11.89 -18.82 -1.40
CA ASP A 120 -10.53 -18.65 -1.90
C ASP A 120 -10.09 -17.19 -1.82
N LYS A 121 -8.78 -17.00 -1.73
CA LYS A 121 -8.16 -15.68 -1.78
C LYS A 121 -8.45 -15.02 -3.13
N CYS A 122 -8.82 -13.75 -3.09
CA CYS A 122 -9.14 -12.95 -4.27
C CYS A 122 -8.25 -11.71 -4.33
N TYR A 123 -7.93 -11.25 -5.52
CA TYR A 123 -7.00 -10.13 -5.70
C TYR A 123 -7.54 -9.13 -6.73
N GLY A 124 -7.24 -7.85 -6.56
CA GLY A 124 -7.43 -6.88 -7.64
C GLY A 124 -6.49 -7.21 -8.79
N VAL A 125 -5.20 -7.31 -8.48
CA VAL A 125 -4.16 -7.74 -9.42
C VAL A 125 -3.28 -8.80 -8.77
N HIS A 126 -3.15 -9.95 -9.43
CA HIS A 126 -2.26 -11.03 -9.02
C HIS A 126 -1.11 -11.14 -10.02
N VAL A 127 0.08 -10.74 -9.59
CA VAL A 127 1.33 -10.92 -10.33
C VAL A 127 1.90 -12.28 -10.00
N LYS A 128 1.84 -13.19 -10.97
CA LYS A 128 2.32 -14.56 -10.83
C LYS A 128 3.85 -14.62 -10.73
N PRO A 129 4.41 -15.78 -10.33
CA PRO A 129 5.83 -16.03 -10.56
C PRO A 129 6.16 -15.77 -12.04
N PHE A 130 7.40 -15.44 -12.38
CA PHE A 130 7.86 -15.10 -13.74
C PHE A 130 7.47 -13.71 -14.28
N ALA A 131 6.50 -13.01 -13.70
CA ALA A 131 6.06 -11.70 -14.18
C ALA A 131 6.94 -10.54 -13.66
N SER A 132 8.25 -10.61 -13.87
CA SER A 132 9.16 -9.50 -13.56
C SER A 132 8.89 -8.28 -14.46
N HIS A 133 9.25 -7.08 -14.00
CA HIS A 133 8.99 -5.82 -14.71
C HIS A 133 7.50 -5.52 -14.95
N ALA A 134 6.62 -5.91 -14.02
CA ALA A 134 5.22 -5.49 -14.12
C ALA A 134 5.07 -4.05 -13.61
N THR A 135 4.32 -3.24 -14.35
CA THR A 135 3.90 -1.89 -13.94
C THR A 135 2.40 -1.88 -13.71
N ILE A 136 1.91 -1.40 -12.56
CA ILE A 136 0.48 -1.29 -12.25
C ILE A 136 0.20 0.15 -11.81
N LYS A 137 -0.65 0.87 -12.55
CA LYS A 137 -0.81 2.31 -12.31
C LYS A 137 -2.18 2.91 -12.63
N ASN A 138 -2.36 4.14 -12.15
CA ASN A 138 -3.39 5.10 -12.55
C ASN A 138 -4.84 4.59 -12.39
N GLY A 139 -5.32 4.36 -11.18
CA GLY A 139 -6.73 4.04 -10.97
C GLY A 139 -7.07 3.58 -9.58
N TYR A 140 -8.22 2.91 -9.45
CA TYR A 140 -8.76 2.48 -8.16
C TYR A 140 -8.81 0.95 -8.10
N VAL A 141 -8.35 0.37 -6.99
CA VAL A 141 -8.47 -1.06 -6.72
C VAL A 141 -9.17 -1.24 -5.38
N ILE A 142 -10.43 -1.68 -5.43
CA ILE A 142 -11.33 -1.69 -4.28
C ILE A 142 -11.81 -3.12 -4.02
N GLN A 143 -11.65 -3.60 -2.79
CA GLN A 143 -12.27 -4.84 -2.37
C GLN A 143 -13.78 -4.66 -2.22
N GLY A 144 -14.55 -5.48 -2.93
CA GLY A 144 -16.00 -5.53 -2.89
C GLY A 144 -16.56 -6.17 -1.61
N GLN A 145 -17.82 -6.57 -1.65
CA GLN A 145 -18.54 -7.07 -0.47
C GLN A 145 -18.19 -8.52 -0.08
N GLY A 146 -17.43 -9.24 -0.89
CA GLY A 146 -17.06 -10.63 -0.64
C GLY A 146 -16.20 -10.83 0.62
N LYS A 147 -15.38 -9.83 0.98
CA LYS A 147 -14.54 -9.78 2.21
C LYS A 147 -13.71 -11.03 2.54
N SER A 148 -13.48 -11.91 1.56
CA SER A 148 -12.57 -13.05 1.59
C SER A 148 -11.28 -12.76 2.35
N LYS A 149 -10.86 -13.74 3.17
CA LYS A 149 -9.68 -13.66 4.01
C LYS A 149 -8.40 -13.61 3.17
N GLU A 150 -7.36 -12.93 3.65
CA GLU A 150 -6.02 -12.88 3.01
C GLU A 150 -6.08 -12.50 1.52
N SER A 151 -6.92 -11.53 1.19
CA SER A 151 -7.26 -11.13 -0.18
C SER A 151 -6.78 -9.71 -0.47
N PRO A 152 -5.46 -9.48 -0.59
CA PRO A 152 -4.90 -8.15 -0.82
C PRO A 152 -5.31 -7.59 -2.18
N ALA A 153 -5.28 -6.27 -2.33
CA ALA A 153 -5.63 -5.63 -3.60
C ALA A 153 -4.60 -5.95 -4.68
N ILE A 154 -3.30 -5.90 -4.35
CA ILE A 154 -2.22 -6.31 -5.24
C ILE A 154 -1.38 -7.38 -4.56
N PHE A 155 -1.19 -8.51 -5.25
CA PHE A 155 -0.42 -9.62 -4.76
C PHE A 155 0.74 -9.96 -5.70
N PHE A 156 1.96 -9.89 -5.19
CA PHE A 156 3.18 -10.38 -5.84
C PHE A 156 3.51 -11.77 -5.30
N GLN A 157 3.30 -12.78 -6.15
CA GLN A 157 3.66 -14.16 -5.86
C GLN A 157 5.06 -14.43 -6.42
N GLY A 158 6.09 -14.22 -5.62
CA GLY A 158 7.45 -14.68 -5.97
C GLY A 158 7.62 -16.18 -5.71
N ASP A 159 8.61 -16.79 -6.34
CA ASP A 159 9.13 -18.09 -5.91
C ASP A 159 10.68 -18.08 -5.88
N VAL A 160 11.28 -19.12 -5.31
CA VAL A 160 12.75 -19.23 -5.14
C VAL A 160 13.50 -19.33 -6.48
N ALA A 161 12.91 -19.99 -7.47
CA ALA A 161 13.47 -20.18 -8.80
C ALA A 161 13.20 -18.95 -9.70
N HIS A 162 12.15 -18.18 -9.42
CA HIS A 162 11.67 -17.07 -10.25
C HIS A 162 11.45 -15.83 -9.39
N PRO A 163 12.55 -15.18 -8.95
CA PRO A 163 12.47 -13.94 -8.20
C PRO A 163 11.77 -12.87 -9.03
N LEU A 164 10.78 -12.19 -8.44
CA LEU A 164 10.21 -10.99 -9.03
C LEU A 164 11.19 -9.83 -8.85
N SER A 165 11.41 -9.07 -9.91
CA SER A 165 12.23 -7.86 -9.87
C SER A 165 11.58 -6.73 -10.67
N HIS A 166 12.05 -5.51 -10.43
CA HIS A 166 11.68 -4.30 -11.17
C HIS A 166 10.16 -4.06 -11.27
N GLN A 167 9.41 -4.43 -10.23
CA GLN A 167 7.99 -4.09 -10.18
C GLN A 167 7.84 -2.59 -9.97
N ASP A 168 6.85 -1.97 -10.59
CA ASP A 168 6.56 -0.55 -10.42
C ASP A 168 5.06 -0.31 -10.16
N ILE A 169 4.73 0.11 -8.94
CA ILE A 169 3.33 0.23 -8.47
C ILE A 169 3.11 1.66 -8.03
N HIS A 170 2.28 2.41 -8.77
CA HIS A 170 2.15 3.83 -8.49
C HIS A 170 0.84 4.47 -8.92
N HIS A 171 0.52 5.62 -8.31
CA HIS A 171 -0.66 6.41 -8.66
C HIS A 171 -1.97 5.60 -8.55
N LEU A 172 -2.05 4.72 -7.55
CA LEU A 172 -3.24 3.94 -7.25
C LEU A 172 -3.95 4.47 -6.00
N ILE A 173 -5.27 4.32 -6.00
CA ILE A 173 -6.12 4.42 -4.81
C ILE A 173 -6.58 3.01 -4.46
N ILE A 174 -6.13 2.52 -3.31
CA ILE A 174 -6.35 1.14 -2.87
C ILE A 174 -7.22 1.13 -1.62
N ARG A 175 -8.27 0.31 -1.63
CA ARG A 175 -9.13 0.07 -0.46
C ARG A 175 -9.36 -1.41 -0.22
N THR A 176 -9.05 -1.88 0.98
CA THR A 176 -9.30 -3.27 1.41
C THR A 176 -10.08 -3.33 2.72
N ASN A 177 -10.91 -4.36 2.91
CA ASN A 177 -11.84 -4.45 4.04
C ASN A 177 -12.14 -5.90 4.49
N GLY A 178 -11.51 -6.91 3.89
CA GLY A 178 -11.62 -8.32 4.30
C GLY A 178 -10.82 -8.63 5.58
N THR A 179 -10.77 -9.88 6.01
CA THR A 179 -9.99 -10.30 7.19
C THR A 179 -8.55 -10.64 6.79
N LEU A 180 -7.55 -10.21 7.57
CA LEU A 180 -6.12 -10.37 7.24
C LEU A 180 -5.69 -9.91 5.82
N CYS A 181 -6.36 -8.91 5.27
CA CYS A 181 -6.00 -8.33 3.97
C CYS A 181 -4.89 -7.29 4.12
N ALA A 182 -4.08 -7.15 3.07
CA ALA A 182 -3.16 -6.03 2.88
C ALA A 182 -3.62 -5.14 1.71
N GLY A 183 -3.13 -3.91 1.61
CA GLY A 183 -3.27 -3.15 0.36
C GLY A 183 -2.40 -3.78 -0.73
N ILE A 184 -1.10 -3.79 -0.49
CA ILE A 184 -0.10 -4.44 -1.36
C ILE A 184 0.63 -5.50 -0.55
N LEU A 185 0.69 -6.72 -1.09
CA LEU A 185 1.40 -7.84 -0.49
C LEU A 185 2.41 -8.44 -1.48
N GLY A 186 3.67 -8.51 -1.08
CA GLY A 186 4.68 -9.35 -1.70
C GLY A 186 5.07 -10.51 -0.79
N THR A 187 5.00 -11.74 -1.28
CA THR A 187 5.40 -12.93 -0.50
C THR A 187 6.45 -13.78 -1.21
N ASN A 188 7.06 -14.64 -0.40
CA ASN A 188 7.93 -15.76 -0.77
C ASN A 188 9.34 -15.39 -1.25
N ALA A 189 10.18 -16.42 -1.18
CA ALA A 189 11.54 -16.34 -0.68
C ALA A 189 12.56 -15.55 -1.51
N LYS A 190 12.25 -15.01 -2.69
CA LYS A 190 13.21 -14.21 -3.47
C LYS A 190 12.61 -13.08 -4.31
N GLY A 191 11.41 -12.58 -4.00
CA GLY A 191 10.75 -11.56 -4.85
C GLY A 191 10.84 -10.14 -4.29
N PHE A 192 10.83 -9.13 -5.16
CA PHE A 192 10.86 -7.68 -4.90
C PHE A 192 12.25 -7.01 -4.95
N LEU A 193 13.16 -7.52 -5.78
CA LEU A 193 14.44 -6.87 -6.08
C LEU A 193 14.23 -5.64 -6.97
N ASP A 194 14.91 -4.53 -6.68
CA ASP A 194 14.91 -3.29 -7.49
C ASP A 194 13.50 -2.79 -7.85
N SER A 195 12.53 -3.06 -6.98
CA SER A 195 11.10 -2.79 -7.20
C SER A 195 10.66 -1.56 -6.42
N GLN A 196 9.63 -0.88 -6.89
CA GLN A 196 9.18 0.40 -6.34
C GLN A 196 7.68 0.42 -6.08
N ILE A 197 7.30 0.98 -4.93
CA ILE A 197 5.91 1.28 -4.56
C ILE A 197 5.87 2.76 -4.20
N HIS A 198 5.27 3.59 -5.05
CA HIS A 198 5.28 5.02 -4.80
C HIS A 198 4.02 5.77 -5.22
N GLN A 199 3.75 6.90 -4.56
CA GLN A 199 2.64 7.79 -4.94
C GLN A 199 1.28 7.08 -4.95
N ASN A 200 1.09 6.12 -4.04
CA ASN A 200 -0.19 5.46 -3.83
C ASN A 200 -0.91 6.05 -2.61
N TYR A 201 -2.24 6.02 -2.64
CA TYR A 201 -3.08 6.21 -1.47
C TYR A 201 -3.70 4.87 -1.10
N ILE A 202 -3.41 4.37 0.10
CA ILE A 202 -3.83 3.03 0.54
C ILE A 202 -4.58 3.16 1.86
N GLU A 203 -5.85 2.79 1.84
CA GLU A 203 -6.67 2.62 3.05
C GLU A 203 -6.93 1.14 3.27
N ASN A 204 -6.47 0.62 4.40
CA ASN A 204 -6.71 -0.76 4.77
C ASN A 204 -7.63 -0.79 6.00
N PHE A 205 -8.87 -1.24 5.83
CA PHE A 205 -9.88 -1.44 6.89
C PHE A 205 -10.01 -2.90 7.32
N SER A 206 -8.99 -3.72 7.06
CA SER A 206 -9.06 -5.16 7.27
C SER A 206 -9.39 -5.55 8.71
N GLN A 207 -10.27 -6.52 8.87
CA GLN A 207 -10.64 -6.98 10.20
C GLN A 207 -9.57 -7.89 10.81
N VAL A 208 -9.59 -7.92 12.14
CA VAL A 208 -8.79 -8.85 12.95
C VAL A 208 -9.32 -10.26 12.74
N ASP A 209 -8.40 -11.22 12.57
CA ASP A 209 -8.80 -12.61 12.75
C ASP A 209 -9.07 -12.84 14.24
N PRO A 210 -10.30 -13.23 14.64
CA PRO A 210 -10.59 -13.44 16.05
C PRO A 210 -9.79 -14.58 16.68
N ASP A 211 -9.14 -15.43 15.89
CA ASP A 211 -8.28 -16.51 16.39
C ASP A 211 -6.88 -15.98 16.76
N PRO A 212 -6.55 -15.86 18.07
CA PRO A 212 -5.26 -15.36 18.52
C PRO A 212 -4.09 -16.30 18.18
N SER A 213 -4.36 -17.55 17.77
CA SER A 213 -3.33 -18.52 17.37
C SER A 213 -2.76 -18.26 15.98
N VAL A 214 -3.48 -17.51 15.14
CA VAL A 214 -3.06 -17.17 13.77
C VAL A 214 -1.89 -16.16 13.79
N GLY A 215 -1.61 -15.55 14.95
CA GLY A 215 -0.63 -14.48 15.10
C GLY A 215 -1.05 -13.23 14.33
N ASP A 216 -0.28 -12.14 14.44
CA ASP A 216 -0.58 -10.91 13.70
C ASP A 216 -0.51 -11.10 12.17
N GLY A 217 0.08 -12.21 11.71
CA GLY A 217 0.14 -12.61 10.32
C GLY A 217 0.49 -11.48 9.35
N THR A 218 0.01 -11.61 8.10
CA THR A 218 0.03 -10.56 7.07
C THR A 218 -1.16 -9.60 7.18
N GLY A 219 -1.83 -9.55 8.34
CA GLY A 219 -3.14 -8.93 8.46
C GLY A 219 -3.08 -7.44 8.78
N GLY A 220 -3.89 -6.65 8.07
CA GLY A 220 -4.12 -5.24 8.40
C GLY A 220 -3.05 -4.26 7.91
N ASP A 221 -2.11 -4.71 7.09
CA ASP A 221 -0.96 -3.90 6.65
C ASP A 221 -1.32 -3.11 5.39
N CYS A 222 -0.95 -1.83 5.30
CA CYS A 222 -1.15 -1.13 4.02
C CYS A 222 -0.20 -1.72 2.96
N ILE A 223 1.08 -1.87 3.30
CA ILE A 223 2.10 -2.51 2.48
C ILE A 223 2.81 -3.56 3.31
N ILE A 224 2.92 -4.77 2.79
CA ILE A 224 3.76 -5.82 3.36
C ILE A 224 4.61 -6.48 2.28
N ILE A 225 5.93 -6.57 2.52
CA ILE A 225 6.87 -7.27 1.67
C ILE A 225 7.64 -8.27 2.52
N SER A 226 7.43 -9.57 2.24
CA SER A 226 8.08 -10.67 2.92
C SER A 226 8.88 -11.53 1.93
N ALA A 227 10.19 -11.29 1.80
CA ALA A 227 10.99 -11.97 0.78
C ALA A 227 12.49 -12.06 1.10
N LYS A 228 13.06 -13.27 1.12
CA LYS A 228 14.45 -13.55 1.55
C LYS A 228 15.55 -13.03 0.63
N SER A 229 15.23 -12.56 -0.58
CA SER A 229 16.19 -11.92 -1.49
C SER A 229 15.59 -10.66 -2.06
N VAL A 230 15.68 -9.58 -1.29
CA VAL A 230 15.28 -8.24 -1.69
C VAL A 230 16.44 -7.30 -1.44
N GLY A 231 16.48 -6.23 -2.21
CA GLY A 231 17.52 -5.22 -2.17
C GLY A 231 17.17 -4.20 -3.25
N GLY A 232 17.65 -2.97 -3.10
CA GLY A 232 17.37 -1.92 -4.10
C GLY A 232 15.90 -1.51 -4.18
N PHE A 233 15.02 -2.00 -3.30
CA PHE A 233 13.61 -1.63 -3.35
C PHE A 233 13.40 -0.21 -2.82
N LYS A 234 12.32 0.44 -3.28
CA LYS A 234 11.93 1.77 -2.82
C LYS A 234 10.45 1.81 -2.48
N ILE A 235 10.12 2.23 -1.26
CA ILE A 235 8.75 2.51 -0.84
C ILE A 235 8.70 3.98 -0.49
N SER A 236 8.13 4.81 -1.37
CA SER A 236 8.22 6.26 -1.23
C SER A 236 7.01 7.06 -1.61
N GLU A 237 6.79 8.19 -0.93
CA GLU A 237 5.74 9.15 -1.29
C GLU A 237 4.32 8.55 -1.31
N ASN A 238 4.10 7.47 -0.54
CA ASN A 238 2.77 6.92 -0.36
C ASN A 238 2.06 7.62 0.80
N VAL A 239 0.73 7.64 0.73
CA VAL A 239 -0.11 7.99 1.86
C VAL A 239 -0.88 6.75 2.31
N LEU A 240 -0.60 6.31 3.53
CA LEU A 240 -1.09 5.06 4.10
C LEU A 240 -1.99 5.38 5.28
N ALA A 241 -3.22 4.87 5.26
CA ALA A 241 -4.24 5.22 6.22
C ALA A 241 -5.00 3.99 6.75
N ALA A 242 -5.53 4.13 7.96
CA ALA A 242 -6.38 3.18 8.66
C ALA A 242 -5.78 1.79 8.96
N GLY A 243 -4.65 1.41 8.37
CA GLY A 243 -4.00 0.13 8.60
C GLY A 243 -3.60 -0.09 10.06
N HIS A 244 -3.48 -1.37 10.43
CA HIS A 244 -2.87 -1.78 11.69
C HIS A 244 -1.37 -1.49 11.70
N ARG A 245 -0.72 -1.76 10.56
CA ARG A 245 0.62 -1.30 10.22
C ARG A 245 0.59 -0.50 8.92
N GLY A 246 1.46 0.50 8.82
CA GLY A 246 1.67 1.22 7.57
C GLY A 246 2.48 0.36 6.60
N ILE A 247 3.76 0.18 6.90
CA ILE A 247 4.70 -0.60 6.11
C ILE A 247 5.25 -1.72 6.96
N HIS A 248 5.20 -2.95 6.47
CA HIS A 248 5.73 -4.13 7.14
C HIS A 248 6.71 -4.87 6.22
N MET A 249 7.98 -4.85 6.58
CA MET A 249 9.04 -5.54 5.84
C MET A 249 9.50 -6.73 6.66
N VAL A 250 9.60 -7.89 6.02
CA VAL A 250 10.02 -9.14 6.67
C VAL A 250 11.05 -9.86 5.82
N ASN A 251 12.12 -10.34 6.46
CA ASN A 251 13.18 -11.12 5.84
C ASN A 251 13.82 -10.41 4.65
N ALA A 252 14.05 -9.10 4.70
CA ALA A 252 14.64 -8.40 3.57
C ALA A 252 16.16 -8.59 3.48
N ALA A 253 16.57 -9.46 2.56
CA ALA A 253 17.98 -9.81 2.27
C ALA A 253 18.78 -10.59 3.36
N PRO A 254 18.17 -11.48 4.17
CA PRO A 254 18.92 -12.28 5.13
C PRO A 254 19.94 -13.17 4.40
N GLY A 255 21.20 -13.07 4.80
CA GLY A 255 22.30 -13.87 4.28
C GLY A 255 22.98 -13.33 3.02
N ASP A 256 22.47 -12.25 2.42
CA ASP A 256 23.27 -11.51 1.43
C ASP A 256 24.40 -10.77 2.17
N LYS A 257 25.64 -10.95 1.71
CA LYS A 257 26.80 -10.27 2.28
C LYS A 257 26.82 -8.78 1.92
N LYS A 258 26.18 -8.39 0.81
CA LYS A 258 26.17 -7.03 0.29
C LYS A 258 24.84 -6.73 -0.45
N PRO A 259 23.69 -6.80 0.25
CA PRO A 259 22.41 -6.51 -0.39
C PRO A 259 22.39 -5.09 -0.95
N ALA A 260 21.79 -4.91 -2.12
CA ALA A 260 21.58 -3.58 -2.69
C ALA A 260 20.79 -2.71 -1.69
N ARG A 261 21.18 -1.44 -1.56
CA ARG A 261 20.59 -0.53 -0.58
C ARG A 261 19.14 -0.23 -0.91
N SER A 262 18.26 -0.39 0.07
CA SER A 262 16.81 -0.14 -0.09
C SER A 262 16.40 1.14 0.63
N GLU A 263 15.26 1.73 0.24
CA GLU A 263 14.79 3.00 0.78
C GLU A 263 13.30 2.95 1.17
N ILE A 264 12.96 3.43 2.37
CA ILE A 264 11.60 3.75 2.80
C ILE A 264 11.56 5.24 3.13
N LYS A 265 10.97 6.07 2.27
CA LYS A 265 11.08 7.53 2.43
C LYS A 265 9.87 8.36 2.03
N GLY A 266 9.68 9.50 2.69
CA GLY A 266 8.67 10.48 2.27
C GLY A 266 7.23 9.96 2.33
N ASN A 267 6.97 8.89 3.07
CA ASN A 267 5.62 8.36 3.24
C ASN A 267 4.90 9.13 4.35
N LEU A 268 3.61 9.40 4.15
CA LEU A 268 2.70 9.83 5.22
C LEU A 268 1.93 8.59 5.70
N ILE A 269 2.10 8.24 6.97
CA ILE A 269 1.55 7.02 7.54
C ILE A 269 0.65 7.39 8.71
N GLN A 270 -0.65 7.26 8.54
CA GLN A 270 -1.61 7.29 9.63
C GLN A 270 -2.09 5.86 9.90
N HIS A 271 -1.71 5.31 11.04
CA HIS A 271 -2.08 3.96 11.41
C HIS A 271 -2.69 3.93 12.81
N SER A 272 -3.50 2.92 13.08
CA SER A 272 -4.19 2.78 14.36
C SER A 272 -4.00 1.39 14.92
N PHE A 273 -3.86 1.30 16.25
CA PHE A 273 -3.90 0.01 16.91
C PHE A 273 -5.30 -0.57 16.84
N ARG A 274 -5.40 -1.81 16.35
CA ARG A 274 -6.63 -2.60 16.39
C ARG A 274 -6.60 -3.55 17.56
N GLU A 275 -7.64 -3.50 18.38
CA GLU A 275 -7.82 -4.43 19.49
C GLU A 275 -7.75 -5.89 19.01
N GLY A 276 -7.03 -6.73 19.75
CA GLY A 276 -6.79 -8.13 19.39
C GLY A 276 -5.50 -8.39 18.60
N TYR A 277 -4.96 -7.39 17.90
CA TYR A 277 -3.62 -7.51 17.30
C TYR A 277 -2.53 -7.09 18.27
N ARG A 278 -1.31 -7.59 18.06
CA ARG A 278 -0.08 -7.05 18.62
C ARG A 278 0.64 -6.25 17.54
N ASN A 279 1.71 -5.55 17.91
CA ASN A 279 2.63 -4.95 16.93
C ASN A 279 2.02 -3.93 15.95
N SER A 280 1.18 -3.00 16.43
CA SER A 280 0.78 -1.85 15.62
C SER A 280 1.94 -0.87 15.49
N PHE A 281 2.59 -0.86 14.33
CA PHE A 281 3.71 0.03 14.02
C PHE A 281 3.46 0.77 12.71
N GLY A 282 3.82 2.05 12.64
CA GLY A 282 3.82 2.79 11.38
C GLY A 282 4.75 2.13 10.37
N ILE A 283 5.97 1.76 10.82
CA ILE A 283 6.93 0.96 10.04
C ILE A 283 7.44 -0.19 10.90
N TYR A 284 7.14 -1.43 10.50
CA TYR A 284 7.70 -2.65 11.05
C TYR A 284 8.77 -3.18 10.12
N MET A 285 10.00 -3.36 10.61
CA MET A 285 11.07 -4.04 9.91
C MET A 285 11.56 -5.27 10.69
N ASP A 286 11.35 -6.48 10.16
CA ASP A 286 11.90 -7.74 10.69
C ASP A 286 12.99 -8.31 9.76
N LYS A 287 14.18 -8.57 10.31
CA LYS A 287 15.36 -9.07 9.55
C LYS A 287 15.62 -8.32 8.25
N ILE A 288 15.78 -7.02 8.36
CA ILE A 288 16.05 -6.14 7.23
C ILE A 288 17.51 -5.76 7.20
N HIS A 289 18.13 -5.82 6.02
CA HIS A 289 19.53 -5.45 5.83
C HIS A 289 19.65 -4.25 4.87
N ASN A 290 20.64 -3.38 5.12
CA ASN A 290 21.03 -2.26 4.25
C ASN A 290 19.85 -1.38 3.78
N THR A 291 18.95 -1.02 4.68
CA THR A 291 17.77 -0.19 4.37
C THR A 291 17.83 1.16 5.07
N ASP A 292 17.60 2.23 4.31
CA ASP A 292 17.45 3.58 4.84
C ASP A 292 15.97 3.93 5.02
N VAL A 293 15.58 4.32 6.23
CA VAL A 293 14.24 4.79 6.57
C VAL A 293 14.31 6.26 6.94
N ARG A 294 13.79 7.15 6.07
CA ARG A 294 14.00 8.59 6.23
C ARG A 294 12.90 9.49 5.71
N GLY A 295 12.71 10.65 6.32
CA GLY A 295 11.76 11.65 5.82
C GLY A 295 10.31 11.18 5.85
N ASN A 296 9.97 10.14 6.61
CA ASN A 296 8.59 9.69 6.75
C ASN A 296 7.90 10.51 7.85
N GLN A 297 6.62 10.79 7.66
CA GLN A 297 5.75 11.33 8.69
C GLN A 297 4.81 10.22 9.16
N ILE A 298 4.89 9.86 10.44
CA ILE A 298 4.09 8.81 11.05
C ILE A 298 3.19 9.46 12.09
N VAL A 299 1.88 9.34 11.92
CA VAL A 299 0.86 9.72 12.89
C VAL A 299 0.25 8.44 13.43
N THR A 300 0.29 8.24 14.74
CA THR A 300 -0.16 6.99 15.35
C THR A 300 -1.32 7.18 16.31
N ASP A 301 -2.44 6.51 16.01
CA ASP A 301 -3.60 6.41 16.89
C ASP A 301 -3.45 5.17 17.80
N ASN A 302 -2.86 5.35 18.99
CA ASN A 302 -2.62 4.29 19.97
C ASN A 302 -1.68 3.15 19.48
N GLY A 303 -0.90 3.39 18.42
CA GLY A 303 0.13 2.47 17.94
C GLY A 303 1.55 2.92 18.34
N ARG A 304 2.54 2.50 17.55
CA ARG A 304 3.97 2.80 17.74
C ARG A 304 4.56 3.32 16.43
N GLY A 305 5.66 4.06 16.50
CA GLY A 305 6.33 4.61 15.32
C GLY A 305 7.03 3.56 14.46
N ILE A 306 8.35 3.42 14.64
CA ILE A 306 9.20 2.52 13.85
C ILE A 306 9.77 1.44 14.77
N ILE A 307 9.78 0.19 14.32
CA ILE A 307 10.54 -0.90 14.95
C ILE A 307 11.53 -1.52 13.97
N LEU A 308 12.74 -1.73 14.48
CA LEU A 308 13.75 -2.59 13.87
C LEU A 308 13.84 -3.85 14.73
N ASP A 309 13.16 -4.88 14.28
CA ASP A 309 13.17 -6.19 14.91
C ASP A 309 14.28 -7.06 14.32
N GLY A 310 14.98 -7.77 15.20
CA GLY A 310 16.00 -8.76 14.86
C GLY A 310 15.59 -10.17 15.32
N PHE A 311 14.35 -10.35 15.77
CA PHE A 311 13.91 -11.55 16.46
C PHE A 311 13.82 -12.76 15.53
N ASN A 312 14.85 -13.60 15.53
CA ASN A 312 14.75 -15.02 15.14
C ASN A 312 16.03 -15.83 15.41
N ILE A 313 16.56 -15.74 16.64
CA ILE A 313 17.62 -16.65 17.11
C ILE A 313 17.19 -18.13 17.18
N PHE A 314 15.92 -18.46 16.87
CA PHE A 314 15.34 -19.80 17.07
C PHE A 314 15.36 -20.70 15.82
N TRP A 315 15.74 -20.22 14.63
CA TRP A 315 15.65 -20.98 13.36
C TRP A 315 16.95 -21.06 12.57
N ASP A 316 18.09 -21.30 13.22
CA ASP A 316 19.43 -21.46 12.62
C ASP A 316 19.95 -20.28 11.76
N GLU A 317 19.20 -19.19 11.66
CA GLU A 317 19.63 -17.96 11.01
C GLU A 317 20.51 -17.15 11.97
N LYS A 318 21.81 -17.09 11.67
CA LYS A 318 22.84 -16.49 12.53
C LYS A 318 22.86 -14.96 12.52
N GLU A 319 22.02 -14.30 11.71
CA GLU A 319 22.11 -12.86 11.46
C GLU A 319 20.75 -12.17 11.68
N GLY A 320 20.70 -11.22 12.61
CA GLY A 320 19.57 -10.29 12.76
C GLY A 320 19.62 -9.15 11.74
N SER A 321 18.81 -8.12 11.95
CA SER A 321 18.82 -6.88 11.14
C SER A 321 20.16 -6.14 11.24
N ARG A 322 20.73 -5.66 10.12
CA ARG A 322 22.03 -4.94 10.10
C ARG A 322 22.16 -3.90 8.99
N GLY A 323 23.01 -2.90 9.21
CA GLY A 323 23.33 -1.89 8.19
C GLY A 323 22.16 -0.98 7.83
N ASN A 324 21.16 -0.87 8.70
CA ASN A 324 20.00 -0.01 8.49
C ASN A 324 20.26 1.38 9.08
N SER A 325 19.72 2.41 8.43
CA SER A 325 19.77 3.79 8.91
C SER A 325 18.36 4.31 9.13
N VAL A 326 18.09 4.96 10.26
CA VAL A 326 16.80 5.59 10.55
C VAL A 326 17.04 7.03 10.96
N TYR A 327 16.62 7.99 10.14
CA TYR A 327 16.93 9.41 10.35
C TYR A 327 15.89 10.33 9.68
N ASP A 328 15.76 11.57 10.11
CA ASP A 328 14.84 12.58 9.54
C ASP A 328 13.37 12.14 9.46
N ASN A 329 12.92 11.22 10.32
CA ASN A 329 11.51 10.85 10.40
C ASN A 329 10.80 11.71 11.46
N ILE A 330 9.57 12.09 11.19
CA ILE A 330 8.68 12.75 12.14
C ILE A 330 7.70 11.71 12.64
N ILE A 331 7.67 11.49 13.96
CA ILE A 331 6.74 10.56 14.60
C ILE A 331 5.88 11.37 15.55
N ASP A 332 4.61 11.49 15.20
CA ASP A 332 3.59 12.11 16.01
C ASP A 332 2.74 11.04 16.70
N VAL A 333 2.71 11.10 18.03
CA VAL A 333 1.94 10.21 18.88
C VAL A 333 0.79 11.02 19.44
N GLU A 334 -0.17 11.37 18.57
CA GLU A 334 -1.41 11.94 19.05
C GLU A 334 -2.27 10.80 19.62
N PHE A 335 -2.40 10.78 20.95
CA PHE A 335 -3.59 10.20 21.54
C PHE A 335 -4.77 10.99 20.98
N SER A 336 -5.47 10.47 19.99
CA SER A 336 -6.76 11.00 19.54
C SER A 336 -7.75 10.92 20.70
N ARG A 337 -7.67 11.89 21.62
CA ARG A 337 -8.64 12.14 22.70
C ARG A 337 -9.99 12.63 22.15
N LEU A 338 -10.20 12.55 20.84
CA LEU A 338 -11.31 13.18 20.14
C LEU A 338 -12.48 12.26 19.77
N SER A 339 -12.46 10.97 20.13
CA SER A 339 -13.71 10.19 20.16
C SER A 339 -13.63 8.96 21.07
N ARG A 340 -14.13 9.12 22.30
CA ARG A 340 -14.86 8.07 23.00
C ARG A 340 -16.21 8.62 23.42
#